data_AF-G5HNV7-F1
#
_entry.id   AF-G5HNV7-F1
#
_cell.length_a   1.000
_cell.length_b   1.000
_cell.length_c   1.000
_cell.angle_alpha   90.00
_cell.angle_beta   90.00
_cell.angle_gamma   90.00
#
_symmetry.space_group_name_H-M   'P 1'
#
loop_
_entity.id
_entity.type
_entity.pdbx_description
1 polymer ?
#
loop_
_entity_poly.entity_id
_entity_poly.type
_entity_poly.pdbx_seq_one_letter_code
_entity_poly.pdbx_strand_id
1 'polypeptide(L)' 'MEEDLDRKEALKEGTFKERYLAGEIPFEEIDRYISRWNNSDDPRTLAQYLGLNAEEEDVWIDVSDEALQELLDGQKAL' A
#
# COMPACT_ATOMS: atom_id res chain seq x y z
N MET A 1 -25.47 -0.27 -0.66
CA MET A 1 -25.53 1.20 -0.84
C MET A 1 -24.44 1.90 -0.04
N GLU A 2 -24.30 1.62 1.26
CA GLU A 2 -23.15 2.07 2.08
C GLU A 2 -21.85 1.35 1.66
N GLU A 3 -21.90 0.02 1.51
CA GLU A 3 -20.76 -0.81 1.03
C GLU A 3 -20.26 -0.43 -0.37
N ASP A 4 -21.15 0.06 -1.25
CA ASP A 4 -20.79 0.55 -2.59
C ASP A 4 -20.07 1.91 -2.54
N LEU A 5 -20.39 2.74 -1.55
CA LEU A 5 -19.74 4.02 -1.33
C LEU A 5 -18.35 3.81 -0.72
N ASP A 6 -18.22 2.94 0.28
CA ASP A 6 -16.93 2.54 0.84
C ASP A 6 -16.01 1.92 -0.21
N ARG A 7 -16.56 1.07 -1.09
CA ARG A 7 -15.82 0.48 -2.23
C ARG A 7 -15.42 1.55 -3.26
N LYS A 8 -16.28 2.52 -3.55
CA LYS A 8 -15.97 3.61 -4.49
C LYS A 8 -14.97 4.62 -3.94
N GLU A 9 -15.02 4.91 -2.64
CA GLU A 9 -14.01 5.73 -1.96
C GLU A 9 -12.67 4.96 -1.89
N ALA A 10 -12.68 3.64 -1.65
CA ALA A 10 -11.50 2.77 -1.79
C ALA A 10 -10.80 2.89 -3.14
N LEU A 11 -11.61 2.85 -4.20
CA LEU A 11 -11.16 2.90 -5.59
C LEU A 11 -10.70 4.31 -6.00
N LYS A 12 -11.06 5.33 -5.21
CA LYS A 12 -10.64 6.73 -5.40
C LYS A 12 -9.35 7.06 -4.67
N GLU A 13 -9.07 6.37 -3.56
CA GLU A 13 -7.80 6.48 -2.86
C GLU A 13 -6.74 5.72 -3.67
N GLY A 14 -5.64 6.39 -4.02
CA GLY A 14 -4.50 5.73 -4.67
C GLY A 14 -3.94 4.58 -3.82
N THR A 15 -3.05 3.80 -4.40
CA THR A 15 -2.32 2.75 -3.68
C THR A 15 -1.56 3.31 -2.47
N PHE A 16 -1.23 2.44 -1.51
CA PHE A 16 -0.37 2.80 -0.39
C PHE A 16 0.91 3.49 -0.88
N LYS A 17 1.59 2.89 -1.86
CA LYS A 17 2.83 3.42 -2.42
C LYS A 17 2.64 4.83 -3.00
N GLU A 18 1.63 5.05 -3.83
CA GLU A 18 1.39 6.37 -4.44
C GLU A 18 1.20 7.47 -3.39
N ARG A 19 0.38 7.21 -2.37
CA ARG A 19 0.09 8.19 -1.32
C ARG A 19 1.26 8.40 -0.37
N TYR A 20 2.00 7.33 -0.06
CA TYR A 20 3.22 7.40 0.74
C TYR A 20 4.31 8.21 0.04
N LEU A 21 4.54 7.97 -1.26
CA LEU A 21 5.52 8.73 -2.05
C LEU A 21 5.11 10.19 -2.26
N ALA A 22 3.82 10.50 -2.28
CA ALA A 22 3.30 11.86 -2.28
C ALA A 22 3.40 12.57 -0.91
N GLY A 23 3.79 11.86 0.16
CA GLY A 23 3.85 12.39 1.51
C GLY A 23 2.48 12.63 2.16
N GLU A 24 1.41 12.06 1.59
CA GLU A 24 0.05 12.22 2.11
C GLU A 24 -0.23 11.38 3.36
N ILE A 25 0.47 10.25 3.49
CA ILE A 25 0.29 9.28 4.57
C ILE A 25 1.65 8.86 5.15
N PRO A 26 1.69 8.53 6.45
CA PRO A 26 2.88 7.92 7.06
C PRO A 26 3.04 6.46 6.61
N PHE A 27 4.21 5.86 6.87
CA PHE A 27 4.47 4.47 6.46
C PHE A 27 3.54 3.49 7.19
N GLU A 28 3.24 3.77 8.46
CA GLU A 28 2.39 2.98 9.35
C GLU A 28 0.94 2.81 8.83
N GLU A 29 0.49 3.61 7.86
CA GLU A 29 -0.80 3.37 7.20
C GLU A 29 -0.80 2.06 6.40
N ILE A 30 0.36 1.45 6.10
CA ILE A 30 0.45 0.14 5.44
C ILE A 30 -0.37 -0.92 6.17
N ASP A 31 -0.39 -0.92 7.51
CA ASP A 31 -1.17 -1.85 8.35
C ASP A 31 -2.67 -1.75 8.07
N ARG A 32 -3.16 -0.52 7.84
CA ARG A 32 -4.56 -0.27 7.53
C ARG A 32 -4.91 -0.80 6.14
N TYR A 33 -4.02 -0.64 5.17
CA TYR A 33 -4.21 -1.20 3.82
C TYR A 33 -4.20 -2.73 3.84
N ILE A 34 -3.28 -3.34 4.59
CA ILE A 34 -3.20 -4.79 4.78
C ILE A 34 -4.48 -5.32 5.42
N SER A 35 -4.93 -4.68 6.51
CA SER A 35 -6.18 -5.04 7.19
C SER A 35 -7.38 -4.94 6.26
N ARG A 36 -7.46 -3.87 5.46
CA ARG A 36 -8.54 -3.69 4.46
C ARG A 36 -8.50 -4.78 3.39
N TRP A 37 -7.33 -5.10 2.84
CA TRP A 37 -7.18 -6.14 1.84
C TRP A 37 -7.57 -7.51 2.40
N ASN A 38 -7.10 -7.87 3.60
CA ASN A 38 -7.44 -9.12 4.29
C ASN A 38 -8.95 -9.28 4.57
N ASN A 39 -9.70 -8.17 4.66
CA ASN A 39 -11.15 -8.17 4.87
C ASN A 39 -11.93 -7.85 3.58
N SER A 40 -11.32 -8.03 2.41
CA SER A 40 -11.92 -7.75 1.10
C SER A 40 -11.88 -8.97 0.17
N ASP A 41 -12.72 -8.95 -0.86
CA ASP A 41 -12.65 -9.88 -1.99
C ASP A 41 -11.80 -9.31 -3.15
N ASP A 42 -10.81 -8.46 -2.86
CA ASP A 42 -9.95 -7.88 -3.92
C ASP A 42 -9.13 -9.00 -4.58
N PRO A 43 -9.20 -9.17 -5.92
CA PRO A 43 -8.52 -10.26 -6.60
C PRO A 43 -7.02 -10.06 -6.77
N ARG A 44 -6.48 -8.86 -6.47
CA ARG A 44 -5.05 -8.56 -6.57
C ARG A 44 -4.29 -9.23 -5.43
N THR A 45 -3.00 -9.53 -5.67
CA THR A 45 -2.09 -9.86 -4.55
C THR A 45 -1.95 -8.65 -3.62
N LEU A 46 -1.53 -8.88 -2.37
CA LEU A 46 -1.31 -7.80 -1.41
C LEU A 46 -0.29 -6.77 -1.93
N ALA A 47 0.81 -7.21 -2.54
CA ALA A 47 1.78 -6.30 -3.16
C ALA A 47 1.17 -5.46 -4.28
N GLN A 48 0.38 -6.06 -5.18
CA GLN A 48 -0.34 -5.34 -6.24
C GLN A 48 -1.39 -4.37 -5.67
N TYR A 49 -2.03 -4.72 -4.57
CA TYR A 49 -2.98 -3.86 -3.87
C TYR A 49 -2.28 -2.63 -3.24
N LEU A 50 -1.10 -2.85 -2.66
CA LEU A 50 -0.26 -1.81 -2.07
C LEU A 50 0.48 -0.95 -3.11
N GLY A 51 0.54 -1.40 -4.37
CA GLY A 51 1.23 -0.71 -5.47
C GLY A 51 2.74 -1.02 -5.53
N LEU A 52 3.20 -2.07 -4.85
CA LEU A 52 4.59 -2.50 -4.85
C LEU A 52 4.94 -3.21 -6.16
N ASN A 53 6.18 -3.02 -6.61
CA ASN A 53 6.78 -3.83 -7.68
C ASN A 53 7.42 -5.11 -7.10
N ALA A 54 7.95 -5.98 -7.96
CA ALA A 54 8.54 -7.25 -7.52
C ALA A 54 9.76 -7.09 -6.59
N GLU A 55 10.62 -6.10 -6.83
CA GLU A 55 11.80 -5.86 -5.99
C GLU A 55 11.39 -5.36 -4.59
N GLU A 56 10.37 -4.49 -4.54
CA GLU A 56 9.81 -3.98 -3.28
C GLU A 56 9.09 -5.09 -2.49
N GLU A 57 8.37 -5.97 -3.18
CA GLU A 57 7.75 -7.15 -2.57
C GLU A 57 8.81 -8.11 -2.02
N ASP A 58 9.87 -8.40 -2.78
CA ASP A 58 10.97 -9.26 -2.33
C ASP A 58 11.67 -8.66 -1.09
N VAL A 59 11.98 -7.36 -1.09
CA VAL A 59 12.58 -6.69 0.09
C VAL A 59 11.65 -6.76 1.30
N TRP A 60 10.35 -6.58 1.09
CA TRP A 60 9.39 -6.61 2.18
C TRP A 60 9.25 -8.01 2.80
N ILE A 61 9.16 -9.05 1.97
CA ILE A 61 9.01 -10.43 2.44
C ILE A 61 10.31 -11.00 3.00
N ASP A 62 11.45 -10.73 2.37
CA ASP A 62 12.72 -11.37 2.73
C ASP A 62 13.51 -10.60 3.79
N VAL A 63 13.31 -9.28 3.93
CA VAL A 63 14.09 -8.42 4.83
C VAL A 63 13.25 -7.92 6.00
N SER A 64 12.44 -6.88 5.81
CA SER A 64 11.49 -6.36 6.81
C SER A 64 10.66 -5.19 6.29
N ASP A 65 9.68 -4.77 7.09
CA ASP A 65 8.92 -3.53 6.91
C ASP A 65 9.85 -2.29 6.88
N GLU A 66 10.86 -2.24 7.77
CA GLU A 66 11.82 -1.13 7.80
C GLU A 66 12.66 -1.05 6.53
N ALA A 67 13.09 -2.19 5.97
CA ALA A 67 13.84 -2.22 4.72
C ALA A 67 13.01 -1.75 3.53
N LEU A 68 11.72 -2.12 3.49
CA LEU A 68 10.78 -1.58 2.51
C LEU A 68 10.63 -0.06 2.69
N GLN A 69 10.50 0.41 3.94
CA GLN A 69 10.39 1.83 4.23
C GLN A 69 11.61 2.61 3.74
N GLU A 70 12.82 2.16 4.04
CA GLU A 70 14.07 2.79 3.58
C GLU A 70 14.14 2.84 2.05
N LEU A 71 13.76 1.75 1.37
CA LEU A 71 13.71 1.68 -0.09
C LEU A 71 12.74 2.70 -0.68
N LEU A 72 11.53 2.82 -0.12
CA LEU A 72 10.51 3.76 -0.59
C LEU A 72 10.85 5.22 -0.22
N ASP A 73 11.47 5.47 0.93
CA ASP A 73 11.96 6.79 1.31
C ASP A 73 13.00 7.30 0.29
N GLY A 74 13.84 6.41 -0.25
CA GLY A 74 14.77 6.72 -1.34
C GLY A 74 14.11 7.09 -2.68
N GLN A 75 12.83 6.79 -2.86
CA GLN A 75 12.05 7.11 -4.08
C GLN A 75 11.24 8.41 -3.96
N LYS A 76 11.10 8.97 -2.75
CA LYS A 76 10.40 10.24 -2.55
C LYS A 76 11.15 11.34 -3.30
N ALA A 77 10.43 12.08 -4.14
CA ALA A 77 10.99 13.26 -4.80
C ALA A 77 11.37 14.29 -3.72
N LEU A 78 12.60 14.82 -3.78
CA LEU A 78 13.06 15.93 -2.95
C LEU A 78 12.25 17.21 -3.21
#